data_AF-A0A9D5CHY5-F1
#
_entry.id   AF-A0A9D5CHY5-F1
#
_cell.length_a   1.000
_cell.length_b   1.000
_cell.length_c   1.000
_cell.angle_alpha   90.00
_cell.angle_beta   90.00
_cell.angle_gamma   90.00
#
_symmetry.space_group_name_H-M   'P 1'
#
loop_
_entity.id
_entity.type
_entity.pdbx_description
1 polymer ?
#
loop_
_entity_poly.entity_id
_entity_poly.type
_entity_poly.pdbx_seq_one_letter_code
_entity_poly.pdbx_strand_id
1 'polypeptide(L)'
;MKKLNIEQREENKEKGGDVQVYRHRSNSFGEKHKFKFSNLQAFKVPRGWDKLLVSIVSVETGKTIAKSSKTVVHGGTCQWTDSISESIWVSQGVTSKELEECLYKIVVSMGSSRSGLLGDVVLNLSDYVHSRDSALLSLPLERVASSSTNLAGTGYPDVPVNRDRSFSASDSHHSSDSDLPAAEETIDELRDEVKMWGRHSQNLNLDLEILKENSLKSKHQANHDVELFAAFSKRDSFKQELEQLKLSLEESMTKQTVNGSAKIEEIIRLKEELGDELKFLRESNANLSLQLKKTQESNIELIAILQELEETVEKQGMEITNLSEQAQANDSVSRSNGRLLLDLEAEWASKLSMKEEIKKLEEKLSVVLQTQVLKY
;
A
#
# COMPACT_ATOMS: atom_id res chain seq x y z
N MET A 1 -21.76 -20.40 8.48
CA MET A 1 -21.67 -18.99 8.05
C MET A 1 -20.84 -18.93 6.77
N LYS A 2 -21.38 -18.33 5.70
CA LYS A 2 -20.62 -18.09 4.45
C LYS A 2 -19.72 -16.87 4.69
N LYS A 3 -18.52 -16.86 4.13
CA LYS A 3 -17.56 -15.76 4.31
C LYS A 3 -17.03 -15.27 2.98
N LEU A 4 -16.84 -13.97 2.84
CA LEU A 4 -16.16 -13.33 1.72
C LEU A 4 -14.88 -12.66 2.25
N ASN A 5 -13.74 -13.08 1.72
CA ASN A 5 -12.45 -12.45 1.93
C ASN A 5 -12.17 -11.47 0.79
N ILE A 6 -11.74 -10.28 1.15
CA ILE A 6 -11.52 -9.17 0.21
C ILE A 6 -10.24 -8.46 0.63
N GLU A 7 -9.30 -8.28 -0.30
CA GLU A 7 -8.19 -7.35 -0.10
C GLU A 7 -8.52 -6.02 -0.79
N GLN A 8 -8.52 -4.93 -0.02
CA GLN A 8 -8.77 -3.57 -0.50
C GLN A 8 -7.49 -2.76 -0.48
N ARG A 9 -7.17 -2.09 -1.59
CA ARG A 9 -6.04 -1.17 -1.69
C ARG A 9 -6.46 0.15 -2.33
N GLU A 10 -6.07 1.26 -1.72
CA GLU A 10 -6.16 2.58 -2.33
C GLU A 10 -5.02 2.76 -3.36
N GLU A 11 -5.36 3.19 -4.58
CA GLU A 11 -4.42 3.31 -5.69
C GLU A 11 -4.42 4.76 -6.23
N ASN A 12 -3.64 5.64 -5.60
CA ASN A 12 -3.38 7.05 -5.96
C ASN A 12 -4.58 8.02 -5.88
N LYS A 13 -4.28 9.26 -5.45
CA LYS A 13 -5.18 10.42 -5.41
C LYS A 13 -5.01 11.25 -6.68
N GLU A 14 -6.01 11.28 -7.56
CA GLU A 14 -6.03 12.18 -8.72
C GLU A 14 -6.58 13.55 -8.30
N LYS A 15 -5.75 14.60 -8.35
CA LYS A 15 -6.21 15.98 -8.20
C LYS A 15 -6.86 16.42 -9.51
N GLY A 16 -8.19 16.49 -9.53
CA GLY A 16 -8.93 17.02 -10.67
C GLY A 16 -8.65 18.51 -10.87
N GLY A 17 -8.04 18.87 -12.00
CA GLY A 17 -8.01 20.22 -12.53
C GLY A 17 -9.29 20.55 -13.31
N ASP A 18 -9.66 21.83 -13.31
CA ASP A 18 -10.84 22.41 -13.95
C ASP A 18 -11.10 21.92 -15.38
N VAL A 19 -12.34 21.48 -15.63
CA VAL A 19 -13.02 21.64 -16.94
C VAL A 19 -14.52 21.85 -16.70
N GLN A 20 -15.01 23.05 -17.04
CA GLN A 20 -16.43 23.36 -17.27
C GLN A 20 -16.98 22.55 -18.45
N VAL A 21 -18.15 21.90 -18.30
CA VAL A 21 -19.31 22.01 -19.22
C VAL A 21 -20.60 21.63 -18.46
N TYR A 22 -21.61 22.49 -18.58
CA TYR A 22 -22.97 22.45 -18.02
C TYR A 22 -23.73 21.11 -18.17
N ARG A 23 -24.27 20.59 -17.05
CA ARG A 23 -25.73 20.33 -16.85
C ARG A 23 -26.02 19.98 -15.39
N HIS A 24 -27.02 20.65 -14.80
CA HIS A 24 -27.49 20.55 -13.41
C HIS A 24 -27.24 19.20 -12.71
N ARG A 25 -26.27 19.19 -11.78
CA ARG A 25 -26.26 18.39 -10.55
C ARG A 25 -25.31 19.07 -9.57
N SER A 26 -25.73 19.11 -8.31
CA SER A 26 -25.05 19.76 -7.18
C SER A 26 -23.53 19.62 -7.20
N ASN A 27 -22.81 20.74 -7.15
CA ASN A 27 -21.39 20.79 -6.83
C ASN A 27 -21.18 20.27 -5.41
N SER A 28 -20.95 18.97 -5.24
CA SER A 28 -20.31 18.44 -4.05
C SER A 28 -18.79 18.55 -4.24
N PHE A 29 -18.11 19.21 -3.31
CA PHE A 29 -16.65 19.17 -3.22
C PHE A 29 -16.24 17.75 -2.78
N GLY A 30 -16.20 16.82 -3.73
CA GLY A 30 -15.79 15.44 -3.52
C GLY A 30 -14.37 15.19 -4.01
N GLU A 31 -13.53 14.60 -3.17
CA GLU A 31 -12.24 14.05 -3.61
C GLU A 31 -12.49 12.70 -4.30
N LYS A 32 -11.82 12.46 -5.44
CA LYS A 32 -11.93 11.20 -6.18
C LYS A 32 -10.82 10.25 -5.74
N HIS A 33 -11.20 9.14 -5.11
CA HIS A 33 -10.30 8.08 -4.69
C HIS A 33 -10.49 6.83 -5.55
N LYS A 34 -9.39 6.20 -5.95
CA LYS A 34 -9.43 4.95 -6.72
C LYS A 34 -9.20 3.77 -5.79
N PHE A 35 -10.17 2.87 -5.74
CA PHE A 35 -10.16 1.65 -4.96
C PHE A 35 -9.92 0.44 -5.85
N LYS A 36 -9.05 -0.45 -5.39
CA LYS A 36 -8.81 -1.75 -6.04
C LYS A 36 -9.21 -2.87 -5.10
N PHE A 37 -10.16 -3.68 -5.56
CA PHE A 37 -10.61 -4.90 -4.92
C PHE A 37 -9.89 -6.08 -5.56
N SER A 38 -9.02 -6.76 -4.81
CA SER A 38 -8.27 -7.93 -5.25
C SER A 38 -8.46 -9.10 -4.30
N ASN A 39 -8.03 -10.29 -4.73
CA ASN A 39 -8.02 -11.50 -3.91
C ASN A 39 -9.39 -11.85 -3.31
N LEU A 40 -10.46 -11.64 -4.09
CA LEU A 40 -11.82 -11.95 -3.69
C LEU A 40 -12.00 -13.47 -3.56
N GLN A 41 -12.46 -13.94 -2.40
CA GLN A 41 -12.68 -15.36 -2.15
C GLN A 41 -13.90 -15.62 -1.28
N ALA A 42 -14.81 -16.48 -1.75
CA ALA A 42 -15.97 -16.92 -0.99
C ALA A 42 -15.79 -18.35 -0.47
N PHE A 43 -16.13 -18.57 0.80
CA PHE A 43 -16.00 -19.88 1.48
C PHE A 43 -17.37 -20.42 1.94
N LYS A 44 -17.46 -21.75 2.02
CA LYS A 44 -18.66 -22.50 2.46
C LYS A 44 -19.88 -22.21 1.59
N VAL A 45 -19.67 -22.14 0.28
CA VAL A 45 -20.73 -21.98 -0.72
C VAL A 45 -21.61 -23.25 -0.75
N PRO A 46 -22.96 -23.14 -0.67
CA PRO A 46 -23.84 -24.30 -0.71
C PRO A 46 -23.77 -25.06 -2.05
N ARG A 47 -24.12 -26.35 -2.02
CA ARG A 47 -24.26 -27.17 -3.24
C ARG A 47 -25.35 -26.57 -4.15
N GLY A 48 -25.11 -26.58 -5.47
CA GLY A 48 -26.02 -26.02 -6.49
C GLY A 48 -25.72 -24.57 -6.92
N TRP A 49 -24.65 -23.96 -6.41
CA TRP A 49 -24.15 -22.66 -6.84
C TRP A 49 -22.91 -22.85 -7.72
N ASP A 50 -23.11 -23.12 -9.01
CA ASP A 50 -22.00 -23.60 -9.87
C ASP A 50 -21.07 -22.48 -10.35
N LYS A 51 -21.62 -21.30 -10.63
CA LYS A 51 -20.87 -20.11 -11.07
C LYS A 51 -21.34 -18.89 -10.30
N LEU A 52 -20.41 -18.13 -9.74
CA LEU A 52 -20.68 -16.92 -8.98
C LEU A 52 -20.07 -15.68 -9.65
N LEU A 53 -20.72 -14.54 -9.46
CA LEU A 53 -20.22 -13.21 -9.80
C LEU A 53 -20.27 -12.30 -8.57
N VAL A 54 -19.32 -11.37 -8.48
CA VAL A 54 -19.33 -10.29 -7.50
C VAL A 54 -19.73 -9.00 -8.22
N SER A 55 -20.60 -8.22 -7.59
CA SER A 55 -20.99 -6.90 -8.07
C SER A 55 -20.89 -5.88 -6.95
N ILE A 56 -20.33 -4.71 -7.28
CA ILE A 56 -20.19 -3.58 -6.35
C ILE A 56 -21.31 -2.59 -6.66
N VAL A 57 -22.13 -2.29 -5.66
CA VAL A 57 -23.34 -1.47 -5.77
C VAL A 57 -23.20 -0.28 -4.83
N SER A 58 -23.35 0.95 -5.34
CA SER A 58 -23.44 2.13 -4.48
C SER A 58 -24.77 2.08 -3.73
N VAL A 59 -24.74 2.21 -2.39
CA VAL A 59 -25.97 2.20 -1.58
C VAL A 59 -26.81 3.44 -1.85
N GLU A 60 -26.14 4.59 -2.00
CA GLU A 60 -26.78 5.88 -2.27
C GLU A 60 -27.54 5.88 -3.61
N THR A 61 -26.91 5.38 -4.69
CA THR A 61 -27.50 5.42 -6.03
C THR A 61 -28.27 4.17 -6.41
N GLY A 62 -28.08 3.06 -5.67
CA GLY A 62 -28.58 1.73 -6.00
C GLY A 62 -27.98 1.13 -7.27
N LYS A 63 -27.01 1.77 -7.91
CA LYS A 63 -26.45 1.34 -9.20
C LYS A 63 -25.26 0.42 -8.99
N THR A 64 -25.19 -0.65 -9.79
CA THR A 64 -23.98 -1.45 -9.90
C THR A 64 -22.92 -0.67 -10.67
N ILE A 65 -21.82 -0.37 -10.00
CA ILE A 65 -20.70 0.36 -10.61
C ILE A 65 -19.68 -0.59 -11.23
N ALA A 66 -19.57 -1.82 -10.72
CA ALA A 66 -18.60 -2.80 -11.20
C ALA A 66 -19.06 -4.24 -11.02
N LYS A 67 -18.51 -5.14 -11.83
CA LYS A 67 -18.75 -6.59 -11.77
C LYS A 67 -17.47 -7.37 -12.03
N SER A 68 -17.27 -8.49 -11.34
CA SER A 68 -16.22 -9.47 -11.65
C SER A 68 -16.64 -10.39 -12.80
N SER A 69 -15.68 -11.19 -13.30
CA SER A 69 -16.02 -12.35 -14.12
C SER A 69 -16.78 -13.41 -13.33
N LYS A 70 -17.38 -14.33 -14.08
CA LYS A 70 -18.09 -15.49 -13.54
C LYS A 70 -17.09 -16.61 -13.28
N THR A 71 -16.97 -17.03 -12.03
CA THR A 71 -16.04 -18.09 -11.64
C THR A 71 -16.77 -19.30 -11.09
N VAL A 72 -16.23 -20.50 -11.39
CA VAL A 72 -16.78 -21.77 -10.92
C VAL A 72 -16.50 -21.98 -9.44
N VAL A 73 -17.46 -22.61 -8.75
CA VAL A 73 -17.31 -23.00 -7.34
C VAL A 73 -16.75 -24.42 -7.27
N HIS A 74 -15.62 -24.59 -6.58
CA HIS A 74 -14.97 -25.88 -6.41
C HIS A 74 -14.84 -26.22 -4.92
N GLY A 75 -15.36 -27.37 -4.49
CA GLY A 75 -15.25 -27.82 -3.10
C GLY A 75 -15.90 -26.89 -2.06
N GLY A 76 -16.90 -26.09 -2.45
CA GLY A 76 -17.53 -25.08 -1.58
C GLY A 76 -16.73 -23.78 -1.45
N THR A 77 -15.70 -23.57 -2.27
CA THR A 77 -14.90 -22.35 -2.34
C THR A 77 -14.99 -21.75 -3.74
N CYS A 78 -15.03 -20.42 -3.82
CA CYS A 78 -14.98 -19.67 -5.07
C CYS A 78 -13.89 -18.62 -4.95
N GLN A 79 -13.01 -18.51 -5.94
CA GLN A 79 -11.93 -17.52 -5.96
C GLN A 79 -11.95 -16.78 -7.29
N TRP A 80 -12.01 -15.46 -7.25
CA TRP A 80 -11.93 -14.65 -8.46
C TRP A 80 -10.48 -14.22 -8.69
N THR A 81 -10.00 -14.41 -9.92
CA THR A 81 -8.64 -14.03 -10.36
C THR A 81 -8.56 -12.56 -10.79
N ASP A 82 -9.71 -11.95 -11.07
CA ASP A 82 -9.77 -10.59 -11.56
C ASP A 82 -9.74 -9.59 -10.40
N SER A 83 -8.97 -8.51 -10.55
CA SER A 83 -9.07 -7.35 -9.68
C SER A 83 -10.10 -6.37 -10.24
N ILE A 84 -11.02 -5.91 -9.40
CA ILE A 84 -11.97 -4.86 -9.76
C ILE A 84 -11.37 -3.52 -9.32
N SER A 85 -11.19 -2.57 -10.24
CA SER A 85 -10.67 -1.24 -9.93
C SER A 85 -11.70 -0.18 -10.28
N GLU A 86 -12.12 0.59 -9.28
CA GLU A 86 -13.16 1.62 -9.45
C GLU A 86 -12.74 2.95 -8.83
N SER A 87 -13.18 4.04 -9.44
CA SER A 87 -13.00 5.37 -8.87
C SER A 87 -14.29 5.85 -8.21
N ILE A 88 -14.18 6.18 -6.93
CA ILE A 88 -15.29 6.53 -6.06
C ILE A 88 -15.08 7.95 -5.55
N TRP A 89 -16.15 8.74 -5.56
CA TRP A 89 -16.16 10.09 -5.02
C TRP A 89 -16.45 10.00 -3.53
N VAL A 90 -15.56 10.57 -2.71
CA VAL A 90 -15.78 10.71 -1.27
C VAL A 90 -15.87 12.21 -0.99
N SER A 91 -17.06 12.67 -0.59
CA SER A 91 -17.28 14.04 -0.15
C SER A 91 -16.72 14.26 1.24
N GLN A 92 -16.04 15.39 1.41
CA GLN A 92 -15.60 15.85 2.74
C GLN A 92 -16.65 16.81 3.29
N GLY A 93 -17.28 16.43 4.41
CA GLY A 93 -18.27 17.26 5.08
C GLY A 93 -17.66 18.62 5.49
N VAL A 94 -18.32 19.72 5.13
CA VAL A 94 -17.80 21.09 5.28
C VAL A 94 -17.72 21.53 6.76
N THR A 95 -18.26 20.74 7.70
CA THR A 95 -18.21 21.04 9.13
C THR A 95 -18.10 19.77 9.96
N SER A 96 -16.96 19.59 10.65
CA SER A 96 -16.55 18.45 11.50
C SER A 96 -15.72 17.37 10.80
N LYS A 97 -14.77 16.79 11.53
CA LYS A 97 -13.81 15.74 11.10
C LYS A 97 -14.46 14.37 10.81
N GLU A 98 -15.76 14.34 10.55
CA GLU A 98 -16.49 13.12 10.21
C GLU A 98 -16.66 13.07 8.69
N LEU A 99 -16.08 12.05 8.07
CA LEU A 99 -16.29 11.77 6.66
C LEU A 99 -17.75 11.39 6.45
N GLU A 100 -18.36 11.87 5.37
CA GLU A 100 -19.69 11.43 4.97
C GLU A 100 -19.64 9.91 4.66
N GLU A 101 -20.58 9.14 5.23
CA GLU A 101 -20.57 7.69 5.11
C GLU A 101 -20.65 7.27 3.64
N CYS A 102 -19.57 6.70 3.11
CA CYS A 102 -19.45 6.31 1.71
C CYS A 102 -19.79 4.81 1.57
N LEU A 103 -21.08 4.50 1.67
CA LEU A 103 -21.58 3.12 1.79
C LEU A 103 -21.68 2.41 0.43
N TYR A 104 -21.00 1.28 0.31
CA TYR A 104 -21.03 0.40 -0.84
C TYR A 104 -21.41 -1.02 -0.44
N LYS A 105 -22.26 -1.65 -1.26
CA LYS A 105 -22.72 -3.00 -1.08
C LYS A 105 -22.03 -3.93 -2.07
N ILE A 106 -21.29 -4.90 -1.56
CA ILE A 106 -20.71 -5.98 -2.35
C ILE A 106 -21.69 -7.15 -2.33
N VAL A 107 -22.14 -7.52 -3.52
CA VAL A 107 -23.18 -8.52 -3.73
C VAL A 107 -22.59 -9.74 -4.43
N VAL A 108 -22.75 -10.93 -3.84
CA VAL A 108 -22.38 -12.20 -4.48
C VAL A 108 -23.64 -12.86 -5.01
N SER A 109 -23.69 -13.11 -6.32
CA SER A 109 -24.87 -13.68 -6.99
C SER A 109 -24.50 -14.76 -8.01
N MET A 110 -25.50 -15.51 -8.47
CA MET A 110 -25.30 -16.51 -9.51
C MET A 110 -24.92 -15.87 -10.84
N GLY A 111 -23.93 -16.43 -11.51
CA GLY A 111 -23.52 -16.10 -12.88
C GLY A 111 -24.45 -16.61 -13.98
N SER A 112 -25.52 -17.33 -13.62
CA SER A 112 -26.43 -17.99 -14.56
C SER A 112 -27.70 -17.16 -14.82
N SER A 113 -28.53 -17.58 -15.77
CA SER A 113 -29.86 -17.01 -16.04
C SER A 113 -30.87 -17.19 -14.89
N ARG A 114 -30.56 -18.01 -13.88
CA ARG A 114 -31.30 -18.05 -12.62
C ARG A 114 -30.83 -16.91 -11.72
N SER A 115 -31.73 -15.97 -11.40
CA SER A 115 -31.46 -14.93 -10.42
C SER A 115 -31.38 -15.56 -9.02
N GLY A 116 -30.18 -15.62 -8.46
CA GLY A 116 -29.94 -16.10 -7.10
C GLY A 116 -28.94 -15.21 -6.38
N LEU A 117 -29.33 -14.66 -5.24
CA LEU A 117 -28.45 -13.90 -4.34
C LEU A 117 -27.83 -14.86 -3.32
N LEU A 118 -26.50 -14.99 -3.31
CA LEU A 118 -25.81 -15.83 -2.32
C LEU A 118 -25.75 -15.10 -0.97
N GLY A 119 -25.56 -13.79 -1.04
CA GLY A 119 -25.63 -12.82 0.05
C GLY A 119 -24.90 -11.53 -0.33
N ASP A 120 -24.99 -10.55 0.54
CA ASP A 120 -24.39 -9.24 0.38
C ASP A 120 -23.65 -8.80 1.66
N VAL A 121 -22.79 -7.81 1.49
CA VAL A 121 -22.11 -7.14 2.59
C VAL A 121 -22.01 -5.66 2.30
N VAL A 122 -22.21 -4.82 3.31
CA VAL A 122 -22.07 -3.37 3.21
C VAL A 122 -20.73 -2.95 3.81
N LEU A 123 -20.01 -2.09 3.09
CA LEU A 123 -18.73 -1.52 3.46
C LEU A 123 -18.84 -0.01 3.45
N ASN A 124 -18.26 0.63 4.46
CA ASN A 124 -18.01 2.06 4.42
C ASN A 124 -16.60 2.30 3.86
N LEU A 125 -16.51 2.85 2.65
CA LEU A 125 -15.22 3.06 2.00
C LEU A 125 -14.48 4.29 2.55
N SER A 126 -15.17 5.22 3.22
CA SER A 126 -14.54 6.39 3.85
C SER A 126 -13.50 5.99 4.90
N ASP A 127 -13.73 4.87 5.58
CA ASP A 127 -12.85 4.34 6.64
C ASP A 127 -11.46 3.95 6.09
N TYR A 128 -11.38 3.68 4.78
CA TYR A 128 -10.17 3.21 4.11
C TYR A 128 -9.50 4.29 3.24
N VAL A 129 -10.09 5.48 3.11
CA VAL A 129 -9.56 6.60 2.31
C VAL A 129 -8.23 7.13 2.85
N HIS A 130 -8.01 7.05 4.16
CA HIS A 130 -6.80 7.55 4.80
C HIS A 130 -5.85 6.42 5.22
N SER A 131 -6.22 5.17 4.95
CA SER A 131 -5.42 3.99 5.27
C SER A 131 -4.48 3.69 4.11
N ARG A 132 -3.16 3.75 4.36
CA ARG A 132 -2.14 3.39 3.37
C ARG A 132 -1.92 1.88 3.23
N ASP A 133 -2.61 1.09 4.06
CA ASP A 133 -2.41 -0.36 4.15
C ASP A 133 -3.53 -1.13 3.43
N SER A 134 -3.15 -2.21 2.73
CA SER A 134 -4.11 -3.16 2.18
C SER A 134 -4.93 -3.79 3.31
N ALA A 135 -6.25 -3.57 3.32
CA ALA A 135 -7.13 -4.14 4.32
C ALA A 135 -7.65 -5.52 3.86
N LEU A 136 -7.40 -6.56 4.65
CA LEU A 136 -8.01 -7.88 4.48
C LEU A 136 -9.30 -7.96 5.29
N LEU A 137 -10.43 -8.06 4.61
CA LEU A 137 -11.75 -8.11 5.24
C LEU A 137 -12.34 -9.50 5.12
N SER A 138 -12.66 -10.15 6.24
CA SER A 138 -13.38 -11.43 6.26
C SER A 138 -14.79 -11.20 6.77
N LEU A 139 -15.76 -11.14 5.85
CA LEU A 139 -17.10 -10.69 6.18
C LEU A 139 -18.12 -11.81 5.99
N PRO A 140 -19.05 -12.00 6.94
CA PRO A 140 -20.14 -12.93 6.76
C PRO A 140 -21.14 -12.42 5.73
N LEU A 141 -21.62 -13.30 4.86
CA LEU A 141 -22.70 -12.96 3.93
C LEU A 141 -24.05 -13.09 4.65
N GLU A 142 -24.82 -12.01 4.71
CA GLU A 142 -26.17 -12.00 5.29
C GLU A 142 -27.19 -12.53 4.27
N ARG A 143 -28.21 -13.25 4.75
CA ARG A 143 -29.28 -13.80 3.92
C ARG A 143 -30.55 -13.00 4.19
N VAL A 144 -31.04 -12.26 3.19
CA VAL A 144 -32.42 -11.79 3.19
C VAL A 144 -33.33 -13.00 2.96
N ALA A 145 -34.04 -13.43 4.01
CA ALA A 145 -35.05 -14.47 3.90
C ALA A 145 -36.30 -13.88 3.23
N SER A 146 -36.60 -14.31 2.02
CA SER A 146 -37.91 -14.11 1.40
C SER A 146 -38.92 -15.01 2.10
N SER A 147 -39.95 -14.41 2.69
CA SER A 147 -41.05 -15.04 3.44
C SER A 147 -41.83 -16.03 2.57
N SER A 148 -42.07 -17.26 3.07
CA SER A 148 -43.18 -18.13 2.68
C SER A 148 -43.35 -19.25 3.70
N THR A 149 -44.26 -19.07 4.65
CA THR A 149 -44.78 -20.09 5.58
C THR A 149 -45.99 -20.77 4.95
N ASN A 150 -46.08 -22.09 5.02
CA ASN A 150 -47.33 -22.83 4.84
C ASN A 150 -47.53 -23.79 6.02
N LEU A 151 -48.67 -23.61 6.67
CA LEU A 151 -49.28 -24.40 7.76
C LEU A 151 -50.15 -25.53 7.17
N ALA A 152 -50.15 -26.69 7.82
CA ALA A 152 -51.22 -27.70 7.84
C ALA A 152 -50.88 -28.73 8.94
N GLY A 153 -51.74 -29.20 9.87
CA GLY A 153 -53.18 -29.05 10.04
C GLY A 153 -53.93 -30.35 9.72
N THR A 154 -54.08 -31.28 10.68
CA THR A 154 -55.09 -32.38 10.75
C THR A 154 -55.08 -32.94 12.19
N GLY A 155 -56.15 -33.20 12.96
CA GLY A 155 -57.56 -33.45 12.68
C GLY A 155 -57.95 -34.85 13.17
N TYR A 156 -58.57 -34.97 14.36
CA TYR A 156 -59.22 -36.19 14.89
C TYR A 156 -60.54 -36.50 14.16
N PRO A 157 -61.05 -37.75 14.27
CA PRO A 157 -62.51 -37.92 14.46
C PRO A 157 -62.94 -38.99 15.49
N ASP A 158 -64.18 -38.79 15.95
CA ASP A 158 -65.00 -39.43 17.01
C ASP A 158 -65.57 -40.85 16.75
N VAL A 159 -65.74 -41.62 17.86
CA VAL A 159 -66.93 -42.31 18.46
C VAL A 159 -68.12 -42.76 17.56
N PRO A 160 -68.72 -43.98 17.70
CA PRO A 160 -69.85 -44.27 18.66
C PRO A 160 -69.88 -45.70 19.28
N VAL A 161 -70.15 -45.88 20.58
CA VAL A 161 -71.45 -46.10 21.29
C VAL A 161 -72.31 -47.25 20.74
N ASN A 162 -72.53 -48.28 21.55
CA ASN A 162 -73.67 -49.20 21.39
C ASN A 162 -74.23 -49.66 22.76
N ARG A 163 -75.56 -49.66 22.85
CA ARG A 163 -76.40 -49.81 24.05
C ARG A 163 -77.46 -50.87 23.73
N ASP A 164 -77.60 -51.87 24.57
CA ASP A 164 -78.67 -52.90 24.55
C ASP A 164 -78.62 -53.62 25.91
N ARG A 165 -79.68 -54.09 26.56
CA ARG A 165 -81.13 -54.10 26.35
C ARG A 165 -81.74 -54.61 27.66
N SER A 166 -82.77 -53.96 28.19
CA SER A 166 -83.48 -54.39 29.39
C SER A 166 -84.41 -55.58 29.09
N PHE A 167 -84.50 -56.54 30.02
CA PHE A 167 -85.66 -57.42 30.16
C PHE A 167 -85.95 -57.59 31.66
N SER A 168 -87.08 -57.04 32.10
CA SER A 168 -87.73 -57.40 33.36
C SER A 168 -88.71 -58.54 33.09
N ALA A 169 -88.66 -59.58 33.91
CA ALA A 169 -89.76 -60.50 34.12
C ALA A 169 -89.94 -60.63 35.64
N SER A 170 -91.16 -60.33 36.10
CA SER A 170 -91.58 -60.57 37.47
C SER A 170 -92.26 -61.93 37.57
N ASP A 171 -92.24 -62.41 38.82
CA ASP A 171 -93.25 -63.23 39.49
C ASP A 171 -93.05 -64.75 39.51
N SER A 172 -92.67 -65.27 40.69
CA SER A 172 -93.44 -66.31 41.38
C SER A 172 -92.84 -66.60 42.77
N HIS A 173 -93.62 -66.33 43.82
CA HIS A 173 -93.48 -67.00 45.12
C HIS A 173 -93.83 -68.49 44.96
N HIS A 174 -93.13 -69.39 45.66
CA HIS A 174 -93.66 -70.42 46.59
C HIS A 174 -92.51 -71.33 47.06
N SER A 175 -92.48 -71.54 48.38
CA SER A 175 -91.40 -72.12 49.18
C SER A 175 -91.26 -73.65 49.03
N SER A 176 -90.01 -74.13 49.11
CA SER A 176 -89.64 -75.43 49.70
C SER A 176 -88.19 -75.36 50.20
N ASP A 177 -88.08 -74.66 51.32
CA ASP A 177 -87.16 -74.89 52.45
C ASP A 177 -86.97 -76.41 52.65
N SER A 178 -85.79 -77.01 52.44
CA SER A 178 -84.79 -77.18 53.50
C SER A 178 -83.56 -77.94 52.94
N ASP A 179 -82.58 -77.24 52.34
CA ASP A 179 -81.17 -77.68 52.10
C ASP A 179 -80.34 -76.68 51.23
N LEU A 180 -80.97 -75.62 50.70
CA LEU A 180 -80.32 -74.60 49.86
C LEU A 180 -79.35 -73.61 50.54
N PRO A 181 -79.50 -73.20 51.82
CA PRO A 181 -78.69 -72.09 52.35
C PRO A 181 -77.18 -72.41 52.42
N ALA A 182 -76.80 -73.68 52.62
CA ALA A 182 -75.39 -74.09 52.65
C ALA A 182 -74.75 -74.09 51.24
N ALA A 183 -75.51 -74.44 50.20
CA ALA A 183 -75.03 -74.41 48.82
C ALA A 183 -74.97 -72.98 48.27
N GLU A 184 -75.90 -72.12 48.66
CA GLU A 184 -75.93 -70.69 48.29
C GLU A 184 -74.74 -69.94 48.92
N GLU A 185 -74.44 -70.17 50.20
CA GLU A 185 -73.30 -69.57 50.92
C GLU A 185 -71.95 -69.94 50.28
N THR A 186 -71.79 -71.21 49.87
CA THR A 186 -70.56 -71.67 49.19
C THR A 186 -70.41 -71.02 47.80
N ILE A 187 -71.51 -70.81 47.08
CA ILE A 187 -71.50 -70.15 45.76
C ILE A 187 -71.15 -68.66 45.92
N ASP A 188 -71.66 -67.99 46.96
CA ASP A 188 -71.35 -66.59 47.23
C ASP A 188 -69.89 -66.40 47.66
N GLU A 189 -69.31 -67.30 48.46
CA GLU A 189 -67.87 -67.31 48.76
C GLU A 189 -67.01 -67.42 47.50
N LEU A 190 -67.33 -68.36 46.61
CA LEU A 190 -66.61 -68.53 45.34
C LEU A 190 -66.74 -67.30 44.43
N ARG A 191 -67.91 -66.62 44.43
CA ARG A 191 -68.08 -65.36 43.68
C ARG A 191 -67.22 -64.25 44.25
N ASP A 192 -67.11 -64.15 45.56
CA ASP A 192 -66.26 -63.14 46.21
C ASP A 192 -64.78 -63.45 46.02
N GLU A 193 -64.40 -64.72 45.97
CA GLU A 193 -63.06 -65.16 45.61
C GLU A 193 -62.73 -64.81 44.15
N VAL A 194 -63.63 -65.05 43.19
CA VAL A 194 -63.45 -64.62 41.79
C VAL A 194 -63.32 -63.09 41.68
N LYS A 195 -64.12 -62.32 42.42
CA LYS A 195 -63.99 -60.85 42.48
C LYS A 195 -62.67 -60.42 43.12
N MET A 196 -62.19 -61.14 44.13
CA MET A 196 -60.89 -60.91 44.76
C MET A 196 -59.76 -61.17 43.77
N TRP A 197 -59.74 -62.32 43.10
CA TRP A 197 -58.75 -62.66 42.08
C TRP A 197 -58.78 -61.71 40.88
N GLY A 198 -59.97 -61.28 40.45
CA GLY A 198 -60.13 -60.27 39.39
C GLY A 198 -59.49 -58.94 39.76
N ARG A 199 -59.75 -58.44 40.99
CA ARG A 199 -59.11 -57.23 41.52
C ARG A 199 -57.60 -57.42 41.68
N HIS A 200 -57.16 -58.58 42.17
CA HIS A 200 -55.75 -58.90 42.34
C HIS A 200 -54.99 -58.89 40.99
N SER A 201 -55.58 -59.47 39.94
CA SER A 201 -55.02 -59.44 38.58
C SER A 201 -54.96 -58.02 38.00
N GLN A 202 -55.99 -57.21 38.20
CA GLN A 202 -55.98 -55.81 37.78
C GLN A 202 -54.90 -54.99 38.49
N ASN A 203 -54.74 -55.17 39.80
CA ASN A 203 -53.67 -54.51 40.56
C ASN A 203 -52.28 -54.91 40.08
N LEU A 204 -52.05 -56.21 39.88
CA LEU A 204 -50.77 -56.72 39.36
C LEU A 204 -50.44 -56.16 37.97
N ASN A 205 -51.45 -56.01 37.10
CA ASN A 205 -51.26 -55.40 35.78
C ASN A 205 -50.87 -53.92 35.87
N LEU A 206 -51.47 -53.15 36.78
CA LEU A 206 -51.09 -51.75 37.01
C LEU A 206 -49.65 -51.64 37.53
N ASP A 207 -49.28 -52.49 38.49
CA ASP A 207 -47.91 -52.53 39.03
C ASP A 207 -46.88 -52.85 37.94
N LEU A 208 -47.20 -53.80 37.03
CA LEU A 208 -46.35 -54.12 35.89
C LEU A 208 -46.21 -52.95 34.90
N GLU A 209 -47.28 -52.20 34.64
CA GLU A 209 -47.25 -51.03 33.76
C GLU A 209 -46.38 -49.90 34.35
N ILE A 210 -46.53 -49.62 35.64
CA ILE A 210 -45.71 -48.63 36.37
C ILE A 210 -44.23 -49.03 36.37
N LEU A 211 -43.92 -50.31 36.60
CA LEU A 211 -42.54 -50.81 36.56
C LEU A 211 -41.92 -50.67 35.18
N LYS A 212 -42.67 -50.92 34.09
CA LYS A 212 -42.20 -50.70 32.72
C LYS A 212 -41.93 -49.24 32.45
N GLU A 213 -42.84 -48.34 32.84
CA GLU A 213 -42.67 -46.90 32.68
C GLU A 213 -41.43 -46.40 33.43
N ASN A 214 -41.23 -46.85 34.67
CA ASN A 214 -40.05 -46.52 35.47
C ASN A 214 -38.76 -47.06 34.85
N SER A 215 -38.79 -48.26 34.26
CA SER A 215 -37.65 -48.82 33.51
C SER A 215 -37.30 -47.97 32.30
N LEU A 216 -38.29 -47.52 31.53
CA LEU A 216 -38.08 -46.64 30.37
C LEU A 216 -37.51 -45.28 30.80
N LYS A 217 -38.08 -44.65 31.85
CA LYS A 217 -37.56 -43.40 32.42
C LYS A 217 -36.12 -43.53 32.88
N SER A 218 -35.78 -44.64 33.57
CA SER A 218 -34.40 -44.92 34.00
C SER A 218 -33.45 -45.07 32.81
N LYS A 219 -33.86 -45.75 31.73
CA LYS A 219 -33.06 -45.88 30.50
C LYS A 219 -32.86 -44.52 29.82
N HIS A 220 -33.90 -43.70 29.70
CA HIS A 220 -33.79 -42.36 29.13
C HIS A 220 -32.86 -41.47 29.96
N GLN A 221 -32.96 -41.52 31.29
CA GLN A 221 -32.06 -40.80 32.19
C GLN A 221 -30.59 -41.19 31.96
N ALA A 222 -30.30 -42.50 31.93
CA ALA A 222 -28.95 -42.99 31.67
C ALA A 222 -28.41 -42.53 30.30
N ASN A 223 -29.24 -42.51 29.26
CA ASN A 223 -28.86 -41.99 27.95
C ASN A 223 -28.56 -40.49 28.00
N HIS A 224 -29.40 -39.69 28.66
CA HIS A 224 -29.15 -38.26 28.83
C HIS A 224 -27.86 -37.99 29.61
N ASP A 225 -27.59 -38.77 30.65
CA ASP A 225 -26.35 -38.64 31.43
C ASP A 225 -25.12 -38.95 30.56
N VAL A 226 -25.16 -40.01 29.75
CA VAL A 226 -24.07 -40.35 28.80
C VAL A 226 -23.85 -39.22 27.78
N GLU A 227 -24.92 -38.65 27.21
CA GLU A 227 -24.82 -37.51 26.29
C GLU A 227 -24.23 -36.26 26.95
N LEU A 228 -24.63 -35.98 28.20
CA LEU A 228 -24.06 -34.88 28.99
C LEU A 228 -22.57 -35.08 29.24
N PHE A 229 -22.13 -36.28 29.64
CA PHE A 229 -20.71 -36.57 29.81
C PHE A 229 -19.93 -36.42 28.51
N ALA A 230 -20.45 -36.93 27.39
CA ALA A 230 -19.81 -36.77 26.08
C ALA A 230 -19.70 -35.30 25.66
N ALA A 231 -20.73 -34.48 25.96
CA ALA A 231 -20.71 -33.05 25.71
C ALA A 231 -19.70 -32.31 26.62
N PHE A 232 -19.62 -32.65 27.90
CA PHE A 232 -18.63 -32.10 28.83
C PHE A 232 -17.20 -32.41 28.40
N SER A 233 -16.91 -33.66 27.99
CA SER A 233 -15.59 -34.03 27.49
C SER A 233 -15.17 -33.22 26.25
N LYS A 234 -16.09 -32.99 25.30
CA LYS A 234 -15.82 -32.15 24.11
C LYS A 234 -15.60 -30.68 24.47
N ARG A 235 -16.37 -30.15 25.41
CA ARG A 235 -16.17 -28.78 25.91
C ARG A 235 -14.79 -28.64 26.55
N ASP A 236 -14.39 -29.61 27.36
CA ASP A 236 -13.13 -29.58 28.08
C ASP A 236 -11.94 -29.74 27.12
N SER A 237 -12.05 -30.56 26.07
CA SER A 237 -11.03 -30.63 25.01
C SER A 237 -10.90 -29.32 24.24
N PHE A 238 -12.02 -28.70 23.83
CA PHE A 238 -11.98 -27.39 23.18
C PHE A 238 -11.42 -26.29 24.09
N LYS A 239 -11.69 -26.36 25.39
CA LYS A 239 -11.10 -25.44 26.37
C LYS A 239 -9.58 -25.56 26.41
N GLN A 240 -9.05 -26.79 26.41
CA GLN A 240 -7.60 -27.03 26.34
C GLN A 240 -6.99 -26.52 25.03
N GLU A 241 -7.65 -26.75 23.89
CA GLU A 241 -7.20 -26.22 22.59
C GLU A 241 -7.17 -24.68 22.58
N LEU A 242 -8.19 -24.02 23.13
CA LEU A 242 -8.23 -22.57 23.27
C LEU A 242 -7.10 -22.04 24.16
N GLU A 243 -6.80 -22.74 25.25
CA GLU A 243 -5.72 -22.38 26.16
C GLU A 243 -4.34 -22.54 25.51
N GLN A 244 -4.12 -23.61 24.73
CA GLN A 244 -2.92 -23.79 23.92
C GLN A 244 -2.76 -22.70 22.85
N LEU A 245 -3.84 -22.40 22.12
CA LEU A 245 -3.82 -21.34 21.11
C LEU A 245 -3.56 -19.97 21.73
N LYS A 246 -4.11 -19.71 22.93
CA LYS A 246 -3.84 -18.48 23.68
C LYS A 246 -2.36 -18.37 24.06
N LEU A 247 -1.76 -19.44 24.62
CA LEU A 247 -0.33 -19.47 24.95
C LEU A 247 0.55 -19.28 23.72
N SER A 248 0.22 -19.94 22.60
CA SER A 248 0.94 -19.80 21.33
C SER A 248 0.86 -18.38 20.77
N LEU A 249 -0.31 -17.74 20.87
CA LEU A 249 -0.49 -16.35 20.47
C LEU A 249 0.36 -15.41 21.34
N GLU A 250 0.34 -15.59 22.66
CA GLU A 250 1.10 -14.77 23.60
C GLU A 250 2.62 -14.93 23.41
N GLU A 251 3.08 -16.15 23.11
CA GLU A 251 4.46 -16.44 22.72
C GLU A 251 4.83 -15.78 21.37
N SER A 252 3.91 -15.74 20.41
CA SER A 252 4.14 -15.07 19.12
C SER A 252 4.18 -13.54 19.26
N MET A 253 3.35 -12.97 20.13
CA MET A 253 3.31 -11.53 20.40
C MET A 253 4.58 -11.04 21.09
N THR A 254 5.11 -11.80 22.05
CA THR A 254 6.38 -11.46 22.72
C THR A 254 7.56 -11.52 21.74
N LYS A 255 7.62 -12.56 20.90
CA LYS A 255 8.65 -12.67 19.84
C LYS A 255 8.56 -11.56 18.79
N GLN A 256 7.34 -11.18 18.39
CA GLN A 256 7.13 -10.10 17.42
C GLN A 256 7.50 -8.73 17.99
N THR A 257 7.21 -8.48 19.27
CA THR A 257 7.57 -7.23 19.96
C THR A 257 9.09 -7.05 20.03
N VAL A 258 9.83 -8.11 20.37
CA VAL A 258 11.31 -8.08 20.44
C VAL A 258 11.93 -7.93 19.05
N ASN A 259 11.43 -8.64 18.04
CA ASN A 259 11.93 -8.55 16.66
C ASN A 259 11.62 -7.19 16.00
N GLY A 260 10.44 -6.62 16.30
CA GLY A 260 10.09 -5.27 15.86
C GLY A 260 10.98 -4.21 16.50
N SER A 261 11.22 -4.31 17.82
CA SER A 261 12.11 -3.42 18.55
C SER A 261 13.55 -3.49 18.02
N ALA A 262 14.11 -4.68 17.83
CA ALA A 262 15.47 -4.85 17.35
C ALA A 262 15.69 -4.27 15.94
N LYS A 263 14.71 -4.42 15.03
CA LYS A 263 14.75 -3.80 13.70
C LYS A 263 14.68 -2.27 13.77
N ILE A 264 13.88 -1.72 14.68
CA ILE A 264 13.81 -0.26 14.88
C ILE A 264 15.14 0.26 15.41
N GLU A 265 15.74 -0.42 16.38
CA GLU A 265 17.07 -0.08 16.93
C GLU A 265 18.16 -0.07 15.83
N GLU A 266 18.10 -1.07 14.93
CA GLU A 266 19.02 -1.18 13.81
C GLU A 266 18.81 -0.08 12.76
N ILE A 267 17.55 0.26 12.45
CA ILE A 267 17.21 1.39 11.57
C ILE A 267 17.69 2.72 12.17
N ILE A 268 17.54 2.91 13.49
CA ILE A 268 18.00 4.12 14.18
C ILE A 268 19.53 4.24 14.08
N ARG A 269 20.26 3.16 14.36
CA ARG A 269 21.72 3.14 14.27
C ARG A 269 22.22 3.42 12.85
N LEU A 270 21.62 2.78 11.83
CA LEU A 270 21.96 3.03 10.42
C LEU A 270 21.63 4.46 9.99
N LYS A 271 20.55 5.04 10.52
CA LYS A 271 20.19 6.45 10.26
C LYS A 271 21.21 7.41 10.84
N GLU A 272 21.71 7.15 12.04
CA GLU A 272 22.76 7.97 12.67
C GLU A 272 24.06 7.90 11.87
N GLU A 273 24.49 6.69 11.49
CA GLU A 273 25.70 6.46 10.68
C GLU A 273 25.62 7.14 9.31
N LEU A 274 24.47 7.03 8.61
CA LEU A 274 24.23 7.76 7.36
C LEU A 274 24.22 9.27 7.57
N GLY A 275 23.74 9.74 8.72
CA GLY A 275 23.74 11.16 9.09
C GLY A 275 25.16 11.72 9.24
N ASP A 276 26.03 10.98 9.90
CA ASP A 276 27.44 11.34 10.07
C ASP A 276 28.21 11.32 8.75
N GLU A 277 27.96 10.31 7.90
CA GLU A 277 28.56 10.24 6.56
C GLU A 277 28.15 11.43 5.68
N LEU A 278 26.86 11.81 5.70
CA LEU A 278 26.39 12.99 4.99
C LEU A 278 27.00 14.29 5.51
N LYS A 279 27.24 14.39 6.82
CA LYS A 279 27.93 15.53 7.43
C LYS A 279 29.39 15.59 6.98
N PHE A 280 30.09 14.46 7.02
CA PHE A 280 31.47 14.34 6.54
C PHE A 280 31.61 14.73 5.06
N LEU A 281 30.73 14.20 4.19
CA LEU A 281 30.72 14.54 2.77
C LEU A 281 30.45 16.04 2.54
N ARG A 282 29.54 16.64 3.32
CA ARG A 282 29.26 18.08 3.24
C ARG A 282 30.49 18.90 3.63
N GLU A 283 31.16 18.56 4.72
CA GLU A 283 32.36 19.25 5.20
C GLU A 283 33.54 19.08 4.23
N SER A 284 33.76 17.87 3.71
CA SER A 284 34.80 17.58 2.72
C SER A 284 34.58 18.35 1.42
N ASN A 285 33.34 18.40 0.92
CA ASN A 285 33.00 19.14 -0.29
C ASN A 285 33.17 20.67 -0.12
N ALA A 286 32.84 21.20 1.06
CA ALA A 286 33.12 22.60 1.40
C ALA A 286 34.63 22.90 1.42
N ASN A 287 35.44 21.98 1.96
CA ASN A 287 36.90 22.11 1.99
C ASN A 287 37.49 22.06 0.57
N LEU A 288 37.09 21.11 -0.26
CA LEU A 288 37.52 21.01 -1.66
C LEU A 288 37.14 22.27 -2.45
N SER A 289 35.94 22.80 -2.25
CA SER A 289 35.50 24.06 -2.88
C SER A 289 36.39 25.24 -2.46
N LEU A 290 36.78 25.30 -1.19
CA LEU A 290 37.70 26.32 -0.68
C LEU A 290 39.11 26.17 -1.28
N GLN A 291 39.63 24.95 -1.38
CA GLN A 291 40.92 24.69 -2.03
C GLN A 291 40.90 25.11 -3.49
N LEU A 292 39.85 24.75 -4.24
CA LEU A 292 39.68 25.15 -5.64
C LEU A 292 39.73 26.67 -5.77
N LYS A 293 38.99 27.39 -4.93
CA LYS A 293 38.96 28.86 -4.94
C LYS A 293 40.36 29.44 -4.67
N LYS A 294 41.07 28.92 -3.67
CA LYS A 294 42.42 29.38 -3.33
C LYS A 294 43.41 29.13 -4.48
N THR A 295 43.32 27.99 -5.17
CA THR A 295 44.14 27.70 -6.36
C THR A 295 43.78 28.61 -7.53
N GLN A 296 42.49 28.91 -7.74
CA GLN A 296 42.05 29.87 -8.76
C GLN A 296 42.58 31.28 -8.49
N GLU A 297 42.51 31.76 -7.24
CA GLU A 297 43.05 33.06 -6.82
C GLU A 297 44.56 33.13 -7.07
N SER A 298 45.32 32.12 -6.66
CA SER A 298 46.77 32.07 -6.93
C SER A 298 47.10 31.99 -8.42
N ASN A 299 46.31 31.29 -9.23
CA ASN A 299 46.48 31.27 -10.68
C ASN A 299 46.22 32.65 -11.31
N ILE A 300 45.23 33.41 -10.80
CA ILE A 300 44.97 34.79 -11.24
C ILE A 300 46.17 35.69 -10.90
N GLU A 301 46.72 35.57 -9.70
CA GLU A 301 47.93 36.31 -9.29
C GLU A 301 49.13 36.00 -10.19
N LEU A 302 49.34 34.72 -10.53
CA LEU A 302 50.41 34.31 -11.45
C LEU A 302 50.22 34.91 -12.85
N ILE A 303 49.00 34.92 -13.37
CA ILE A 303 48.70 35.55 -14.67
C ILE A 303 49.00 37.05 -14.63
N ALA A 304 48.64 37.74 -13.54
CA ALA A 304 48.93 39.17 -13.38
C ALA A 304 50.44 39.45 -13.38
N ILE A 305 51.23 38.65 -12.66
CA ILE A 305 52.71 38.78 -12.65
C ILE A 305 53.28 38.52 -14.05
N LEU A 306 52.76 37.52 -14.78
CA LEU A 306 53.20 37.23 -16.15
C LEU A 306 52.87 38.38 -17.11
N GLN A 307 51.71 39.02 -16.97
CA GLN A 307 51.34 40.20 -17.76
C GLN A 307 52.27 41.39 -17.47
N GLU A 308 52.59 41.66 -16.20
CA GLU A 308 53.55 42.71 -15.83
C GLU A 308 54.95 42.41 -16.42
N LEU A 309 55.39 41.15 -16.37
CA LEU A 309 56.66 40.76 -17.01
C LEU A 309 56.61 40.93 -18.53
N GLU A 310 55.52 40.59 -19.18
CA GLU A 310 55.34 40.80 -20.63
C GLU A 310 55.40 42.29 -21.00
N GLU A 311 54.72 43.16 -20.25
CA GLU A 311 54.77 44.62 -20.44
C GLU A 311 56.20 45.17 -20.25
N THR A 312 56.93 44.69 -19.24
CA THR A 312 58.32 45.12 -19.00
C THR A 312 59.27 44.64 -20.10
N VAL A 313 59.08 43.42 -20.61
CA VAL A 313 59.85 42.88 -21.73
C VAL A 313 59.55 43.65 -23.02
N GLU A 314 58.29 43.97 -23.30
CA GLU A 314 57.90 44.77 -24.48
C GLU A 314 58.50 46.19 -24.40
N LYS A 315 58.42 46.82 -23.22
CA LYS A 315 59.07 48.11 -22.96
C LYS A 315 60.58 48.06 -23.18
N GLN A 316 61.24 47.03 -22.65
CA GLN A 316 62.68 46.82 -22.86
C GLN A 316 63.01 46.59 -24.34
N GLY A 317 62.18 45.85 -25.08
CA GLY A 317 62.32 45.67 -26.53
C GLY A 317 62.21 46.98 -27.31
N MET A 318 61.25 47.85 -26.94
CA MET A 318 61.10 49.19 -27.51
C MET A 318 62.32 50.09 -27.20
N GLU A 319 62.87 50.00 -25.98
CA GLU A 319 64.08 50.76 -25.62
C GLU A 319 65.31 50.29 -26.40
N ILE A 320 65.51 48.97 -26.54
CA ILE A 320 66.62 48.41 -27.32
C ILE A 320 66.52 48.82 -28.79
N THR A 321 65.34 48.76 -29.38
CA THR A 321 65.12 49.17 -30.78
C THR A 321 65.39 50.67 -30.96
N ASN A 322 64.88 51.52 -30.08
CA ASN A 322 65.14 52.97 -30.10
C ASN A 322 66.64 53.30 -29.92
N LEU A 323 67.33 52.66 -28.96
CA LEU A 323 68.78 52.82 -28.78
C LEU A 323 69.56 52.32 -30.01
N SER A 324 69.11 51.25 -30.66
CA SER A 324 69.69 50.74 -31.90
C SER A 324 69.54 51.73 -33.06
N GLU A 325 68.35 52.31 -33.23
CA GLU A 325 68.10 53.37 -34.23
C GLU A 325 68.98 54.60 -33.98
N GLN A 326 69.08 55.05 -32.73
CA GLN A 326 69.91 56.18 -32.35
C GLN A 326 71.40 55.89 -32.59
N ALA A 327 71.87 54.66 -32.33
CA ALA A 327 73.23 54.24 -32.63
C ALA A 327 73.51 54.23 -34.13
N GLN A 328 72.58 53.74 -34.96
CA GLN A 328 72.72 53.77 -36.42
C GLN A 328 72.75 55.20 -36.97
N ALA A 329 71.87 56.09 -36.46
CA ALA A 329 71.87 57.49 -36.82
C ALA A 329 73.22 58.17 -36.46
N ASN A 330 73.74 57.93 -35.26
CA ASN A 330 75.01 58.49 -34.81
C ASN A 330 76.22 57.98 -35.61
N ASP A 331 76.24 56.70 -36.01
CA ASP A 331 77.29 56.16 -36.88
C ASP A 331 77.20 56.78 -38.28
N SER A 332 76.00 56.97 -38.82
CA SER A 332 75.81 57.63 -40.12
C SER A 332 76.32 59.07 -40.13
N VAL A 333 76.03 59.83 -39.05
CA VAL A 333 76.50 61.21 -38.87
C VAL A 333 78.02 61.27 -38.67
N SER A 334 78.59 60.34 -37.90
CA SER A 334 80.04 60.27 -37.70
C SER A 334 80.77 59.96 -39.01
N ARG A 335 80.24 59.02 -39.81
CA ARG A 335 80.78 58.71 -41.14
C ARG A 335 80.66 59.88 -42.11
N SER A 336 79.53 60.60 -42.13
CA SER A 336 79.39 61.79 -42.98
C SER A 336 80.35 62.89 -42.58
N ASN A 337 80.53 63.13 -41.27
CA ASN A 337 81.49 64.12 -40.79
C ASN A 337 82.94 63.74 -41.11
N GLY A 338 83.29 62.45 -40.96
CA GLY A 338 84.60 61.94 -41.38
C GLY A 338 84.83 62.08 -42.89
N ARG A 339 83.79 61.83 -43.70
CA ARG A 339 83.83 62.05 -45.16
C ARG A 339 84.10 63.51 -45.50
N LEU A 340 83.35 64.43 -44.89
CA LEU A 340 83.52 65.88 -45.07
C LEU A 340 84.93 66.35 -44.67
N LEU A 341 85.48 65.80 -43.58
CA LEU A 341 86.84 66.12 -43.14
C LEU A 341 87.89 65.69 -44.17
N LEU A 342 87.76 64.47 -44.73
CA LEU A 342 88.65 63.98 -45.77
C LEU A 342 88.57 64.82 -47.05
N ASP A 343 87.36 65.23 -47.45
CA ASP A 343 87.15 66.10 -48.61
C ASP A 343 87.83 67.47 -48.39
N LEU A 344 87.73 68.03 -47.18
CA LEU A 344 88.38 69.30 -46.83
C LEU A 344 89.92 69.19 -46.79
N GLU A 345 90.45 68.09 -46.25
CA GLU A 345 91.88 67.79 -46.23
C GLU A 345 92.44 67.68 -47.66
N ALA A 346 91.70 67.02 -48.56
CA ALA A 346 92.05 66.91 -49.97
C ALA A 346 92.06 68.27 -50.68
N GLU A 347 91.08 69.14 -50.40
CA GLU A 347 91.08 70.52 -50.90
C GLU A 347 92.29 71.31 -50.40
N TRP A 348 92.65 71.18 -49.12
CA TRP A 348 93.83 71.84 -48.54
C TRP A 348 95.13 71.35 -49.16
N ALA A 349 95.28 70.03 -49.35
CA ALA A 349 96.43 69.45 -50.02
C ALA A 349 96.57 69.96 -51.46
N SER A 350 95.45 70.06 -52.19
CA SER A 350 95.42 70.66 -53.53
C SER A 350 95.87 72.12 -53.51
N LYS A 351 95.33 72.93 -52.58
CA LYS A 351 95.74 74.34 -52.39
C LYS A 351 97.22 74.49 -52.03
N LEU A 352 97.76 73.60 -51.20
CA LEU A 352 99.18 73.62 -50.82
C LEU A 352 100.07 73.29 -52.02
N SER A 353 99.67 72.31 -52.83
CA SER A 353 100.33 71.97 -54.10
C SER A 353 100.35 73.17 -55.05
N MET A 354 99.19 73.83 -55.25
CA MET A 354 99.12 75.04 -56.07
C MET A 354 100.02 76.16 -55.51
N LYS A 355 100.07 76.35 -54.19
CA LYS A 355 101.00 77.31 -53.57
C LYS A 355 102.46 76.99 -53.86
N GLU A 356 102.85 75.73 -53.79
CA GLU A 356 104.23 75.30 -54.09
C GLU A 356 104.56 75.48 -55.57
N GLU A 357 103.59 75.24 -56.46
CA GLU A 357 103.73 75.55 -57.89
C GLU A 357 103.87 77.06 -58.14
N ILE A 358 103.04 77.90 -57.50
CA ILE A 358 103.15 79.36 -57.56
C ILE A 358 104.52 79.82 -57.09
N LYS A 359 105.01 79.29 -55.95
CA LYS A 359 106.34 79.62 -55.43
C LYS A 359 107.46 79.26 -56.41
N LYS A 360 107.39 78.09 -57.05
CA LYS A 360 108.33 77.71 -58.12
C LYS A 360 108.27 78.67 -59.31
N LEU A 361 107.08 79.13 -59.68
CA LEU A 361 106.90 80.11 -60.76
C LEU A 361 107.47 81.48 -60.35
N GLU A 362 107.27 81.93 -59.12
CA GLU A 362 107.84 83.17 -58.57
C GLU A 362 109.37 83.13 -58.52
N GLU A 363 109.96 81.99 -58.14
CA GLU A 363 111.41 81.80 -58.13
C GLU A 363 111.97 81.81 -59.56
N LYS A 364 111.32 81.12 -60.50
CA LYS A 364 111.67 81.22 -61.93
C LYS A 364 111.57 82.65 -62.44
N LEU A 365 110.52 83.39 -62.08
CA LEU A 365 110.34 84.78 -62.45
C LEU A 365 111.46 85.67 -61.87
N SER A 366 111.84 85.43 -60.61
CA SER A 366 112.92 86.15 -59.93
C SER A 366 114.27 85.94 -60.64
N VAL A 367 114.59 84.71 -61.06
CA VAL A 367 115.79 84.39 -61.85
C VAL A 367 115.78 85.09 -63.22
N VAL A 368 114.62 85.13 -63.90
CA VAL A 368 114.46 85.83 -65.18
C VAL A 368 114.69 87.34 -65.00
N LEU A 369 114.11 87.94 -63.96
CA LEU A 369 114.32 89.36 -63.64
C LEU A 369 115.81 89.65 -63.32
N GLN A 370 116.49 88.80 -62.56
CA GLN A 370 117.94 88.94 -62.30
C GLN A 370 118.81 88.79 -63.56
N THR A 371 118.46 87.89 -64.48
CA THR A 371 119.16 87.74 -65.77
C THR A 371 118.87 88.89 -66.74
N GLN A 372 117.76 89.61 -66.58
CA GLN A 372 117.47 90.85 -67.32
C GLN A 372 118.16 92.09 -66.73
N VAL A 373 118.37 92.15 -65.41
CA VAL A 373 119.15 93.22 -64.76
C VAL A 373 120.65 93.12 -65.06
N LEU A 374 121.18 91.92 -65.34
CA LEU A 374 122.57 91.71 -65.79
C LEU A 374 122.80 91.96 -67.28
N LYS A 375 121.76 92.34 -68.04
CA LYS A 375 121.84 92.63 -69.49
C LYS A 375 121.80 94.12 -69.84
N TYR A 376 121.84 94.99 -68.83
CA TYR A 376 122.04 96.44 -68.95
C TYR A 376 123.18 96.85 -68.01
#